data_AF-A0A329KXL3-F1
#
_entry.id   AF-A0A329KXL3-F1
#
_cell.length_a   1.000
_cell.length_b   1.000
_cell.length_c   1.000
_cell.angle_alpha   90.00
_cell.angle_beta   90.00
_cell.angle_gamma   90.00
#
_symmetry.space_group_name_H-M   'P 1'
#
loop_
_entity.id
_entity.type
_entity.pdbx_description
1 polymer ?
#
loop_
_entity_poly.entity_id
_entity_poly.type
_entity_poly.pdbx_seq_one_letter_code
_entity_poly.pdbx_strand_id
1 'polypeptide(L)' 'MMKRLKWEYLVSHTEEELAQLGQEGWELVSVVPAANGTDRFYYKRPAPTVSESITLEQRSRVMQEGRKA' A
#
# COMPACT_ATOMS: atom_id res chain seq x y z
N MET A 1 -7.79 -25.65 7.41
CA MET A 1 -6.88 -25.16 6.35
C MET A 1 -6.33 -23.81 6.80
N MET A 2 -5.04 -23.70 7.14
CA MET A 2 -4.43 -22.41 7.51
C MET A 2 -4.37 -21.52 6.26
N LYS A 3 -5.06 -20.38 6.30
CA LYS A 3 -5.03 -19.37 5.24
C LYS A 3 -3.61 -18.80 5.19
N ARG A 4 -2.86 -18.97 4.08
CA ARG A 4 -1.55 -18.33 3.94
C ARG A 4 -1.77 -16.82 3.82
N LEU A 5 -1.28 -16.06 4.79
CA LEU A 5 -1.27 -14.60 4.72
C LEU A 5 -0.35 -14.18 3.57
N LYS A 6 -0.87 -13.43 2.60
CA LYS A 6 -0.06 -12.80 1.55
C LYS A 6 0.28 -11.38 2.02
N TRP A 7 1.41 -10.86 1.56
CA TRP A 7 1.90 -9.53 1.90
C TRP A 7 2.07 -8.68 0.64
N GLU A 8 1.78 -7.40 0.77
CA GLU A 8 2.14 -6.37 -0.20
C GLU A 8 3.34 -5.58 0.34
N TYR A 9 4.16 -5.06 -0.57
CA TYR A 9 5.35 -4.28 -0.25
C TYR A 9 5.34 -2.96 -1.02
N LEU A 10 5.82 -1.91 -0.37
CA LEU A 10 5.94 -0.57 -0.94
C LEU A 10 7.29 0.04 -0.58
N VAL A 11 7.84 0.86 -1.47
CA VAL A 11 9.03 1.68 -1.22
C VAL A 11 8.65 3.14 -1.41
N SER A 12 8.90 3.98 -0.40
CA SER A 12 8.85 5.44 -0.54
C SER A 12 10.23 6.08 -0.35
N HIS A 13 10.33 7.35 -0.73
CA HIS A 13 11.58 8.13 -0.74
C HIS A 13 11.49 9.42 0.08
N THR A 14 10.37 9.61 0.77
CA THR A 14 9.99 10.84 1.45
C THR A 14 9.43 10.51 2.83
N GLU A 15 9.85 11.28 3.83
CA GLU A 15 9.39 11.11 5.21
C GLU A 15 7.93 11.57 5.35
N GLU A 16 7.50 12.53 4.53
CA GLU A 16 6.15 13.10 4.53
C GLU A 16 5.06 12.05 4.26
N GLU A 17 5.39 10.98 3.55
CA GLU A 17 4.45 9.90 3.25
C GLU A 17 4.23 8.95 4.44
N LEU A 18 5.08 8.97 5.48
CA LEU A 18 4.99 8.05 6.62
C LEU A 18 3.63 8.06 7.31
N ALA A 19 3.13 9.26 7.62
CA ALA A 19 1.88 9.42 8.35
C ALA A 19 0.68 8.93 7.52
N GLN A 20 0.66 9.27 6.23
CA GLN A 20 -0.39 8.83 5.32
C GLN A 20 -0.37 7.31 5.15
N LEU A 21 0.81 6.73 4.88
CA LEU A 21 0.98 5.30 4.69
C LEU A 21 0.57 4.52 5.95
N GLY A 22 0.90 5.02 7.14
CA GLY A 22 0.43 4.46 8.40
C GLY A 22 -1.10 4.42 8.53
N GLN A 23 -1.79 5.49 8.10
CA GLN A 23 -3.27 5.53 8.08
C GLN A 23 -3.87 4.56 7.04
N GLU A 24 -3.15 4.29 5.95
CA GLU A 24 -3.53 3.33 4.91
C GLU A 24 -3.22 1.86 5.28
N GLY A 25 -2.71 1.63 6.49
CA GLY A 25 -2.41 0.29 7.02
C GLY A 25 -1.04 -0.25 6.61
N TRP A 26 -0.15 0.60 6.08
CA TRP A 26 1.23 0.22 5.84
C TRP A 26 2.06 0.30 7.12
N GLU A 27 2.87 -0.72 7.35
CA GLU A 27 3.83 -0.80 8.44
C GLU A 27 5.23 -0.52 7.91
N LEU A 28 5.95 0.45 8.48
CA LEU A 28 7.36 0.68 8.19
C LEU A 28 8.20 -0.48 8.71
N VAL A 29 9.02 -1.08 7.85
CA VAL A 29 9.84 -2.26 8.15
C VAL A 29 11.32 -1.93 8.18
N SER A 30 11.77 -1.02 7.32
CA SER A 30 13.19 -0.64 7.23
C SER A 30 13.35 0.75 6.64
N VAL A 31 14.38 1.46 7.10
CA VAL A 31 14.89 2.69 6.48
C VAL A 31 16.31 2.44 6.03
N VAL A 32 16.61 2.70 4.76
CA VAL A 32 17.95 2.57 4.19
C VAL A 32 18.42 3.96 3.80
N PRO A 33 19.38 4.54 4.55
CA PRO A 33 19.94 5.84 4.22
C PRO A 33 20.63 5.79 2.85
N ALA A 34 20.39 6.80 2.02
CA ALA A 34 21.07 6.91 0.74
C ALA A 34 22.19 7.95 0.80
N ALA A 35 23.32 7.66 0.16
CA ALA A 35 24.46 8.58 0.11
C ALA A 35 24.15 9.92 -0.58
N ASN A 36 23.06 9.99 -1.35
CA ASN A 36 22.57 11.19 -2.03
C ASN A 36 21.50 11.97 -1.23
N GLY A 37 21.21 11.56 0.01
CA GLY A 37 20.21 12.21 0.87
C GLY A 37 18.75 11.84 0.59
N THR A 38 18.50 10.84 -0.25
CA THR A 38 17.14 10.32 -0.50
C THR A 38 16.97 8.96 0.16
N ASP A 39 16.63 8.97 1.45
CA ASP A 39 16.42 7.75 2.21
C ASP A 39 15.31 6.89 1.60
N ARG A 40 15.49 5.57 1.64
CA ARG A 40 14.49 4.60 1.18
C ARG A 40 13.75 4.02 2.35
N PHE A 41 12.44 4.16 2.34
CA PHE A 41 11.54 3.64 3.36
C PHE A 41 10.82 2.42 2.79
N TYR A 42 10.94 1.27 3.47
CA TYR A 42 10.33 0.02 3.06
C TYR A 42 9.15 -0.29 3.96
N TYR A 43 8.00 -0.60 3.35
CA TYR A 43 6.76 -0.90 4.05
C TYR A 43 6.22 -2.25 3.66
N LYS A 44 5.40 -2.82 4.55
CA LYS A 44 4.57 -3.99 4.25
C LYS A 44 3.14 -3.77 4.75
N ARG A 45 2.19 -4.49 4.17
CA ARG A 45 0.86 -4.68 4.76
C ARG A 45 0.29 -6.04 4.36
N PRO A 46 -0.69 -6.57 5.11
CA PRO A 46 -1.43 -7.76 4.68
C PRO A 46 -2.09 -7.48 3.33
N ALA A 47 -1.90 -8.39 2.37
CA ALA A 47 -2.59 -8.31 1.10
C ALA A 47 -4.10 -8.51 1.32
N PRO A 48 -4.96 -7.80 0.58
CA PRO A 48 -6.40 -8.01 0.65
C PRO A 48 -6.74 -9.47 0.31
N THR A 49 -7.76 -9.99 0.97
CA THR A 49 -8.34 -11.27 0.60
C THR A 49 -8.96 -11.19 -0.79
N VAL A 50 -9.20 -12.35 -1.43
CA VAL A 50 -9.82 -12.39 -2.77
C VAL A 50 -11.14 -11.61 -2.82
N SER A 51 -11.98 -11.76 -1.79
CA SER A 51 -13.25 -11.03 -1.69
C SER A 51 -13.04 -9.51 -1.60
N GLU A 52 -12.09 -9.06 -0.77
CA GLU A 52 -11.75 -7.64 -0.65
C GLU A 52 -11.16 -7.09 -1.95
N SER A 53 -10.29 -7.83 -2.63
CA SER A 53 -9.77 -7.45 -3.94
C SER A 53 -10.88 -7.26 -4.97
N ILE A 54 -11.85 -8.17 -5.03
CA ILE A 54 -13.01 -8.06 -5.93
C ILE A 54 -13.83 -6.81 -5.59
N THR A 55 -14.09 -6.54 -4.31
CA THR A 55 -14.83 -5.34 -3.89
C THR A 55 -14.07 -4.06 -4.24
N LEU A 56 -12.75 -4.01 -4.02
CA LEU A 56 -11.91 -2.87 -4.39
C LEU A 56 -11.94 -2.62 -5.91
N GLU A 57 -11.87 -3.69 -6.70
CA GLU A 57 -11.96 -3.61 -8.16
C GLU A 57 -13.32 -3.08 -8.62
N GLN A 58 -14.42 -3.62 -8.09
CA GLN A 58 -15.78 -3.18 -8.41
C GLN A 58 -15.99 -1.70 -8.07
N ARG A 59 -15.53 -1.25 -6.89
CA ARG A 59 -15.59 0.16 -6.50
C ARG A 59 -14.80 1.05 -7.45
N SER A 60 -13.61 0.62 -7.85
CA SER A 60 -12.77 1.38 -8.80
C SER A 60 -13.47 1.57 -10.14
N ARG A 61 -14.11 0.53 -10.68
CA ARG A 61 -14.85 0.59 -11.96
C ARG A 61 -15.99 1.62 -11.90
N VAL A 62 -16.82 1.57 -10.85
CA VAL A 62 -17.93 2.53 -10.66
C VAL A 62 -17.43 3.96 -10.59
N MET A 63 -16.33 4.20 -9.86
CA MET A 63 -15.73 5.54 -9.75
C MET A 63 -15.18 6.05 -11.09
N GLN A 64 -14.67 5.17 -11.95
CA GLN A 64 -14.22 5.53 -13.29
C GLN A 64 -15.38 5.82 -14.25
N GLU A 65 -16.47 5.07 -14.13
CA GLU A 65 -17.69 5.26 -14.94
C GLU A 65 -18.40 6.57 -14.57
N GLY A 66 -18.53 6.87 -13.27
CA GLY A 66 -19.13 8.13 -12.81
C GLY A 66 -18.33 9.38 -13.14
N ARG A 67 -17.03 9.26 -13.46
CA ARG A 67 -16.17 10.39 -13.88
C ARG A 67 -16.29 10.73 -15.36
N LYS A 68 -16.95 9.88 -16.15
CA LYS A 68 -17.20 10.08 -17.59
C LYS A 68 -18.59 10.64 -17.91
N ALA A 69 -19.42 10.86 -16.89
CA ALA A 69 -20.78 11.39 -17.00
C ALA A 69 -20.84 12.89 -16.72
#